data_AF-U5U0H7-F1
#
_entry.id   AF-U5U0H7-F1
#
_cell.length_a   1.000
_cell.length_b   1.000
_cell.length_c   1.000
_cell.angle_alpha   90.00
_cell.angle_beta   90.00
_cell.angle_gamma   90.00
#
_symmetry.space_group_name_H-M   'P 1'
#
loop_
_entity.id
_entity.type
_entity.pdbx_description
1 polymer ?
#
loop_
_entity_poly.entity_id
_entity_poly.type
_entity_poly.pdbx_seq_one_letter_code
_entity_poly.pdbx_strand_id
1 'polypeptide(L)'
;GALDFGLIIDGAVVMVENIVRRLGERQKELGRVLTPAERLETVGAASKQVANPMFFGVAIITIVYVPILALTGVEGKMFHPMA
;
A
#
# COMPACT_ATOMS: atom_id res chain seq x y z
N GLY A 1 9.11 -13.00 -7.23
CA GLY A 1 9.47 -13.15 -5.81
C GLY A 1 9.82 -11.82 -5.18
N ALA A 2 11.05 -11.33 -5.37
CA ALA A 2 11.55 -10.13 -4.69
C ALA A 2 10.79 -8.82 -5.00
N LEU A 3 10.28 -8.66 -6.23
CA LEU A 3 9.51 -7.46 -6.63
C LEU A 3 8.22 -7.29 -5.80
N ASP A 4 7.55 -8.39 -5.48
CA ASP A 4 6.26 -8.40 -4.79
C ASP A 4 6.44 -8.07 -3.29
N PHE A 5 7.45 -8.67 -2.66
CA PHE A 5 7.81 -8.35 -1.27
C PHE A 5 8.29 -6.91 -1.11
N GLY A 6 9.09 -6.40 -2.05
CA GLY A 6 9.55 -5.01 -2.02
C GLY A 6 8.37 -4.03 -2.05
N LEU A 7 7.36 -4.32 -2.87
CA LEU A 7 6.18 -3.47 -3.01
C LEU A 7 5.26 -3.52 -1.79
N ILE A 8 5.03 -4.71 -1.24
CA ILE A 8 4.20 -4.90 -0.04
C ILE A 8 4.85 -4.24 1.18
N ILE A 9 6.16 -4.37 1.32
CA ILE A 9 6.91 -3.78 2.45
C ILE A 9 6.98 -2.26 2.33
N ASP A 10 7.14 -1.70 1.13
CA ASP A 10 7.18 -0.24 0.93
C ASP A 10 5.92 0.44 1.46
N GLY A 11 4.74 -0.04 1.06
CA GLY A 11 3.46 0.49 1.56
C GLY A 11 3.30 0.35 3.08
N ALA A 12 3.71 -0.79 3.65
CA ALA A 12 3.65 -1.02 5.09
C ALA A 12 4.58 -0.08 5.87
N VAL A 13 5.82 0.12 5.40
CA VAL A 13 6.81 0.99 6.04
C VAL A 13 6.34 2.45 5.99
N VAL A 14 5.86 2.93 4.85
CA VAL A 14 5.32 4.29 4.71
C VAL A 14 4.13 4.52 5.63
N MET A 15 3.23 3.54 5.79
CA MET A 15 2.10 3.64 6.72
C MET A 15 2.56 3.75 8.17
N VAL A 16 3.48 2.86 8.59
CA VAL A 16 4.00 2.86 9.97
C VAL A 16 4.74 4.17 10.26
N GLU A 17 5.57 4.65 9.35
CA GLU A 17 6.30 5.91 9.51
C GLU A 17 5.34 7.09 9.70
N ASN A 18 4.30 7.19 8.87
CA ASN A 18 3.31 8.26 9.01
C ASN A 18 2.55 8.18 10.33
N ILE A 19 2.17 6.98 10.78
CA ILE A 19 1.50 6.78 12.08
C ILE A 19 2.40 7.21 13.22
N VAL A 20 3.66 6.76 13.24
CA VAL A 20 4.63 7.09 14.29
C VAL A 20 4.91 8.59 14.32
N ARG A 21 5.09 9.21 13.15
CA ARG A 21 5.26 10.67 13.02
C ARG A 21 4.07 11.42 13.63
N ARG A 22 2.85 11.04 13.25
CA ARG A 22 1.61 11.68 13.72
C ARG A 22 1.40 11.53 15.22
N LEU A 23 1.67 10.34 15.76
CA LEU A 23 1.59 10.08 17.20
C LEU A 23 2.63 10.92 17.96
N GLY A 24 3.85 11.04 17.43
CA GLY A 24 4.90 11.88 18.01
C GLY A 24 4.55 13.37 18.01
N GLU A 25 4.01 13.88 16.90
CA GLU A 25 3.50 15.26 16.78
C GLU A 25 2.39 15.51 17.81
N ARG A 26 1.39 14.62 17.88
CA ARG A 26 0.25 14.78 18.78
C ARG A 26 0.64 14.68 20.25
N GLN A 27 1.62 13.83 20.58
CA GLN A 27 2.15 13.73 21.93
C GLN A 27 2.92 14.99 22.34
N LYS A 28 3.68 15.59 21.41
CA LYS A 28 4.40 16.85 21.64
C LYS A 28 3.43 18.02 21.82
N GLU A 29 2.39 18.11 20.99
CA GLU A 29 1.36 19.15 21.09
C GLU A 29 0.62 19.14 22.42
N LEU A 30 0.32 17.95 22.94
CA LEU A 30 -0.42 17.79 24.20
C LEU A 30 0.50 17.83 25.44
N GLY A 31 1.82 17.70 25.27
CA GLY A 31 2.79 17.66 26.36
C GLY A 31 2.62 16.48 27.33
N ARG A 32 1.81 15.49 26.98
CA ARG A 32 1.50 14.30 27.79
C ARG A 32 1.36 13.07 26.91
N VAL A 33 1.43 11.88 27.52
CA VAL A 33 1.15 10.62 26.83
C VAL A 33 -0.30 10.59 26.36
N LEU A 34 -0.51 10.16 25.11
CA LEU A 34 -1.85 9.98 24.55
C LEU A 34 -2.59 8.83 25.23
N THR A 35 -3.88 9.03 25.47
CA THR A 35 -4.79 7.98 25.91
C THR A 35 -5.02 6.94 24.80
N PRO A 36 -5.49 5.72 25.12
CA PRO A 36 -5.78 4.71 24.11
C PRO A 36 -6.77 5.18 23.02
N ALA A 37 -7.78 5.97 23.41
CA ALA A 37 -8.76 6.52 22.48
C ALA A 37 -8.14 7.52 21.50
N GLU A 38 -7.34 8.47 22.00
CA GLU A 38 -6.64 9.46 21.15
C GLU A 38 -5.62 8.79 20.22
N ARG A 39 -4.96 7.71 20.68
CA ARG A 39 -4.07 6.91 19.83
C ARG A 39 -4.83 6.27 18.68
N LEU A 40 -5.97 5.61 18.97
CA LEU A 40 -6.81 4.97 17.95
C LEU A 40 -7.32 5.98 16.92
N GLU A 41 -7.77 7.15 17.37
CA GLU A 41 -8.20 8.24 16.49
C GLU A 41 -7.04 8.74 15.61
N THR A 42 -5.88 8.99 16.20
CA THR A 42 -4.70 9.48 15.50
C THR A 42 -4.20 8.46 14.46
N VAL A 43 -4.18 7.18 14.82
CA VAL A 43 -3.84 6.08 13.89
C VAL A 43 -4.85 6.03 12.75
N GLY A 44 -6.16 6.06 13.04
CA GLY A 44 -7.19 6.03 12.00
C GLY A 44 -7.10 7.22 11.04
N ALA A 45 -6.85 8.42 11.56
CA ALA A 45 -6.64 9.62 10.76
C ALA A 45 -5.36 9.54 9.91
N ALA A 46 -4.26 9.06 10.48
CA ALA A 46 -2.99 8.86 9.79
C ALA A 46 -3.13 7.82 8.66
N SER A 47 -3.80 6.70 8.93
CA SER A 47 -4.04 5.65 7.94
C SER A 47 -4.85 6.15 6.74
N LYS A 48 -5.88 6.99 6.98
CA LYS A 48 -6.69 7.57 5.89
C LYS A 48 -5.87 8.44 4.93
N GLN A 49 -4.87 9.17 5.42
CA GLN A 49 -4.05 10.01 4.55
C GLN A 49 -3.12 9.19 3.63
N VAL A 50 -2.63 8.06 4.11
CA VAL A 50 -1.70 7.20 3.36
C VAL A 50 -2.44 6.19 2.48
N ALA A 51 -3.69 5.86 2.80
CA ALA A 51 -4.50 4.91 2.05
C ALA A 51 -4.70 5.32 0.57
N ASN A 52 -5.02 6.60 0.32
CA ASN A 52 -5.23 7.10 -1.05
C ASN A 52 -3.99 6.95 -1.95
N PRO A 53 -2.80 7.49 -1.60
CA PRO A 53 -1.62 7.37 -2.46
C PRO A 53 -1.17 5.91 -2.65
N MET A 54 -1.25 5.06 -1.62
CA MET A 54 -0.96 3.64 -1.76
C MET A 54 -1.92 2.94 -2.73
N PHE A 55 -3.22 3.25 -2.66
CA PHE A 55 -4.22 2.67 -3.55
C PHE A 55 -3.91 2.98 -5.02
N PHE A 56 -3.53 4.22 -5.34
CA PHE A 56 -3.11 4.58 -6.70
C PHE A 56 -1.86 3.82 -7.14
N GLY A 57 -0.87 3.63 -6.25
CA GLY A 57 0.32 2.81 -6.56
C GLY A 57 -0.04 1.37 -6.95
N VAL A 58 -0.85 0.70 -6.13
CA VAL A 58 -1.34 -0.67 -6.41
C VAL A 58 -2.16 -0.71 -7.70
N ALA A 59 -3.02 0.29 -7.93
CA ALA A 59 -3.85 0.37 -9.13
C ALA A 59 -3.01 0.51 -10.41
N ILE A 60 -2.00 1.37 -10.41
CA ILE A 60 -1.08 1.55 -11.55
C ILE A 60 -0.37 0.24 -11.87
N ILE A 61 0.17 -0.43 -10.85
CA ILE A 61 0.89 -1.70 -11.05
C ILE A 61 -0.05 -2.78 -11.56
N THR A 62 -1.26 -2.85 -11.01
CA THR A 62 -2.31 -3.77 -11.47
C THR A 62 -2.64 -3.51 -12.95
N ILE A 63 -2.84 -2.27 -13.37
CA ILE A 63 -3.12 -1.90 -14.76
C ILE A 63 -1.98 -2.33 -15.70
N VAL A 64 -0.73 -2.26 -15.26
CA VAL A 64 0.44 -2.72 -16.03
C VAL A 64 0.55 -4.25 -16.04
N TYR A 65 0.23 -4.93 -14.95
CA TYR A 65 0.34 -6.39 -14.83
C TYR A 65 -0.80 -7.14 -15.51
N VAL A 66 -2.02 -6.61 -15.51
CA VAL A 66 -3.19 -7.21 -16.18
C VAL A 66 -2.92 -7.56 -17.65
N PRO A 67 -2.38 -6.66 -18.50
CA PRO A 67 -2.07 -7.00 -19.88
C PRO A 67 -0.92 -7.99 -20.00
N ILE A 68 0.07 -7.97 -19.10
CA ILE A 68 1.17 -8.96 -19.10
C ILE A 68 0.65 -10.37 -18.83
N LEU A 69 -0.28 -10.51 -17.86
CA LEU A 69 -0.97 -11.76 -17.56
C LEU A 69 -1.90 -12.19 -18.71
N ALA A 70 -2.57 -11.23 -19.36
CA ALA A 70 -3.40 -11.51 -20.51
C ALA A 70 -2.55 -12.00 -21.70
N LEU A 71 -1.39 -11.39 -21.97
CA LEU A 71 -0.47 -11.74 -23.05
C LEU A 71 0.22 -13.09 -22.82
N THR A 72 0.59 -13.43 -21.59
CA THR A 72 1.02 -14.81 -21.24
C THR A 72 -0.12 -15.83 -21.41
N GLY A 73 -1.39 -15.40 -21.34
CA GLY A 73 -2.55 -16.20 -21.73
C GLY A 73 -2.81 -16.31 -23.24
N VAL A 74 -2.31 -15.37 -24.08
CA VAL A 74 -2.44 -15.44 -25.54
C VAL A 74 -1.50 -16.48 -26.15
N GLU A 75 -0.44 -16.88 -25.46
CA GLU A 75 0.34 -18.07 -25.85
C GLU A 75 -0.52 -19.35 -25.84
N GLY A 76 -1.54 -19.45 -24.98
CA GLY A 76 -2.49 -20.59 -25.03
C GLY A 76 -3.39 -20.64 -26.27
N LYS A 77 -3.60 -19.50 -26.95
CA LYS A 77 -4.41 -19.42 -28.19
C LYS A 77 -3.58 -19.31 -29.47
N MET A 78 -2.31 -18.92 -29.41
CA MET A 78 -1.40 -18.97 -30.57
C MET A 78 -0.83 -20.38 -30.85
N PHE A 79 -0.90 -21.31 -29.90
CA PHE A 79 -0.56 -22.73 -30.14
C PHE A 79 -1.74 -23.60 -30.60
N HIS A 80 -2.92 -23.02 -30.89
CA HIS A 80 -4.09 -23.79 -31.32
C HIS A 80 -4.35 -23.89 -32.85
N PRO A 81 -3.61 -23.23 -33.77
CA PRO A 81 -3.66 -23.58 -35.19
C PRO A 81 -2.30 -24.02 -35.76
N MET A 82 -1.43 -24.63 -34.95
CA MET A 82 -0.29 -25.44 -35.44
C MET A 82 -0.56 -26.94 -35.18
N ALA A 83 -1.79 -27.35 -35.50
CA ALA A 83 -2.21 -28.72 -35.77
C ALA A 83 -3.02 -28.69 -37.07
#